data_AF-W4HDN9-F1
#
_entry.id   AF-W4HDN9-F1
#
_cell.length_a   1.000
_cell.length_b   1.000
_cell.length_c   1.000
_cell.angle_alpha   90.00
_cell.angle_beta   90.00
_cell.angle_gamma   90.00
#
_symmetry.space_group_name_H-M   'P 1'
#
loop_
_entity.id
_entity.type
_entity.pdbx_description
1 polymer ?
#
loop_
_entity_poly.entity_id
_entity_poly.type
_entity_poly.pdbx_seq_one_letter_code
_entity_poly.pdbx_strand_id
1 'polypeptide(L)'
;MGNSMHKDKLALSFGGPGVPETDMSKVDGAVRELYVNATRLVEENKHTLSKIEDYKGCQEHIRKSMSSPTNESYRRDSLSHLIPNVELIQDFYNAAHNQGVVFHELVSMLAGRGSQAHPALYKRLADVLVFCLTFDTLKATNPSIQNDLSHYRRYIAANKDNQSDLVPETMANSLSFFVADHMPMLKAIIHTLHDDNNPHTRRSVAQLANLTCTYVVSHRY
;
A
#
# COMPACT_ATOMS: atom_id res chain seq x y z
N MET A 1 19.78 12.25 24.47
CA MET A 1 20.48 11.08 23.89
C MET A 1 19.57 9.89 24.00
N GLY A 2 18.86 9.52 22.94
CA GLY A 2 17.87 8.46 23.01
C GLY A 2 17.39 8.03 21.62
N ASN A 3 17.51 6.73 21.38
CA ASN A 3 16.90 5.96 20.29
C ASN A 3 17.33 6.24 18.85
N SER A 4 18.60 5.87 18.54
CA SER A 4 19.04 5.56 17.18
C SER A 4 19.03 4.04 16.87
N MET A 5 18.55 3.18 17.77
CA MET A 5 18.69 1.71 17.68
C MET A 5 17.50 0.95 17.06
N HIS A 6 16.51 1.63 16.48
CA HIS A 6 15.34 0.96 15.87
C HIS A 6 15.13 1.22 14.38
N LYS A 7 16.02 1.93 13.69
CA LYS A 7 15.86 2.21 12.25
C LYS A 7 16.33 1.09 11.31
N ASP A 8 17.11 0.12 11.79
CA ASP A 8 17.78 -0.85 10.89
C ASP A 8 17.06 -2.20 10.74
N LYS A 9 15.83 -2.38 11.26
CA LYS A 9 15.16 -3.71 11.26
C LYS A 9 13.99 -3.91 10.30
N LEU A 10 13.59 -2.91 9.51
CA LEU A 10 12.51 -3.07 8.52
C LEU A 10 12.94 -2.99 7.05
N ALA A 11 14.24 -2.93 6.77
CA ALA A 11 14.74 -3.08 5.41
C ALA A 11 14.82 -4.57 5.03
N LEU A 12 13.67 -5.18 4.72
CA LEU A 12 13.64 -6.41 3.91
C LEU A 12 14.02 -6.05 2.46
N SER A 13 15.30 -5.74 2.29
CA SER A 13 15.94 -5.65 0.98
C SER A 13 16.05 -7.06 0.41
N PHE A 14 15.08 -7.45 -0.42
CA PHE A 14 15.22 -8.59 -1.33
C PHE A 14 16.08 -8.27 -2.56
N GLY A 15 16.90 -7.21 -2.50
CA GLY A 15 17.95 -6.91 -3.46
C GLY A 15 19.26 -7.61 -3.05
N GLY A 16 19.33 -8.92 -3.27
CA GLY A 16 20.63 -9.59 -3.31
C GLY A 16 21.43 -9.15 -4.55
N PRO A 17 22.77 -9.15 -4.50
CA PRO A 17 23.59 -8.72 -5.61
C PRO A 17 23.43 -9.66 -6.82
N GLY A 18 22.98 -9.11 -7.95
CA GLY A 18 23.26 -9.66 -9.28
C GLY A 18 22.45 -10.87 -9.73
N VAL A 19 21.13 -10.91 -9.54
CA VAL A 19 20.31 -11.73 -10.46
C VAL A 19 20.37 -11.02 -11.83
N PRO A 20 20.87 -11.66 -12.90
CA PRO A 20 20.85 -11.04 -14.22
C PRO A 20 19.42 -10.64 -14.56
N GLU A 21 19.20 -9.39 -14.95
CA GLU A 21 17.92 -8.99 -15.53
C GLU A 21 17.60 -9.98 -16.65
N THR A 22 16.45 -10.64 -16.52
CA THR A 22 16.06 -11.67 -17.47
C THR A 22 15.84 -10.99 -18.81
N ASP A 23 16.52 -11.44 -19.86
CA ASP A 23 16.32 -10.91 -21.22
C ASP A 23 14.89 -11.21 -21.68
N MET A 24 13.99 -10.24 -21.47
CA MET A 24 12.57 -10.34 -21.82
C MET A 24 12.31 -10.20 -23.33
N SER A 25 13.34 -9.98 -24.15
CA SER A 25 13.18 -9.78 -25.60
C SER A 25 12.70 -11.03 -26.34
N LYS A 26 12.89 -12.22 -25.76
CA LYS A 26 12.51 -13.52 -26.33
C LYS A 26 11.20 -14.10 -25.77
N VAL A 27 10.54 -13.36 -24.89
CA VAL A 27 9.34 -13.80 -24.17
C VAL A 27 8.09 -13.27 -24.89
N ASP A 28 6.99 -14.01 -24.77
CA ASP A 28 5.67 -13.61 -25.27
C ASP A 28 5.32 -12.14 -24.95
N GLY A 29 4.69 -11.45 -25.91
CA GLY A 29 4.43 -10.01 -25.82
C GLY A 29 3.62 -9.60 -24.59
N ALA A 30 2.63 -10.40 -24.20
CA ALA A 30 1.78 -10.12 -23.04
C ALA A 30 2.55 -10.29 -21.73
N VAL A 31 3.43 -11.29 -21.64
CA VAL A 31 4.29 -11.51 -20.47
C VAL A 31 5.26 -10.35 -20.28
N ARG A 32 5.82 -9.83 -21.38
CA ARG A 32 6.72 -8.67 -21.34
C ARG A 32 6.00 -7.40 -20.89
N GLU A 33 4.80 -7.14 -21.41
CA GLU A 33 4.00 -5.98 -21.01
C GLU A 33 3.65 -6.02 -19.52
N LEU A 34 3.19 -7.17 -19.02
CA LEU A 34 2.90 -7.36 -17.61
C LEU A 34 4.13 -7.16 -16.72
N TYR A 35 5.29 -7.67 -17.15
CA TYR A 35 6.54 -7.46 -16.43
C TYR A 35 6.92 -5.96 -16.34
N VAL A 36 6.79 -5.21 -17.42
CA VAL A 36 7.05 -3.76 -17.43
C VAL A 36 6.08 -3.03 -16.51
N ASN A 37 4.78 -3.36 -16.58
CA ASN A 37 3.77 -2.76 -15.71
C ASN A 37 4.06 -3.04 -14.23
N ALA A 38 4.36 -4.29 -13.89
CA ALA A 38 4.70 -4.68 -12.52
C ALA A 38 6.01 -4.04 -12.04
N THR A 39 6.98 -3.84 -12.94
CA THR A 39 8.23 -3.14 -12.59
C THR A 39 7.99 -1.66 -12.28
N ARG A 40 7.17 -0.99 -13.09
CA ARG A 40 6.75 0.39 -12.82
C ARG A 40 6.04 0.51 -11.46
N LEU A 41 5.11 -0.41 -11.17
CA LEU A 41 4.42 -0.45 -9.88
C LEU A 41 5.41 -0.60 -8.70
N VAL A 42 6.42 -1.47 -8.83
CA VAL A 42 7.44 -1.65 -7.79
C VAL A 42 8.27 -0.38 -7.56
N GLU A 43 8.55 0.40 -8.60
CA GLU A 43 9.21 1.70 -8.44
C GLU A 43 8.30 2.73 -7.75
N GLU A 44 7.02 2.81 -8.14
CA GLU A 44 6.01 3.66 -7.48
C GLU A 44 5.81 3.30 -6.00
N ASN A 45 5.92 2.01 -5.68
CA ASN A 45 5.82 1.48 -4.32
C ASN A 45 6.92 2.04 -3.41
N LYS A 46 8.15 2.28 -3.91
CA LYS A 46 9.24 2.88 -3.12
C LYS A 46 8.88 4.30 -2.65
N HIS A 47 8.30 5.10 -3.55
CA HIS A 47 7.85 6.45 -3.21
C HIS A 47 6.68 6.42 -2.23
N THR A 48 5.74 5.48 -2.40
CA THR A 48 4.61 5.29 -1.49
C THR A 48 5.08 4.90 -0.09
N LEU A 49 6.07 4.01 0.03
CA LEU A 49 6.66 3.61 1.31
C LEU A 49 7.35 4.78 2.02
N SER A 50 8.12 5.59 1.29
CA SER A 50 8.71 6.81 1.85
C SER A 50 7.64 7.78 2.36
N LYS A 51 6.57 8.00 1.59
CA LYS A 51 5.46 8.88 2.01
C LYS A 51 4.79 8.41 3.31
N ILE A 52 4.56 7.11 3.51
CA ILE A 52 3.94 6.61 4.75
C ILE A 52 4.92 6.59 5.93
N GLU A 53 6.20 6.32 5.70
CA GLU A 53 7.24 6.39 6.73
C GLU A 53 7.41 7.84 7.25
N ASP A 54 7.35 8.82 6.35
CA ASP A 54 7.47 10.23 6.68
C ASP A 54 6.16 10.88 7.14
N TYR A 55 5.03 10.15 7.12
CA TYR A 55 3.71 10.68 7.44
C TYR A 55 3.69 11.33 8.84
N LYS A 56 3.40 12.63 8.89
CA LYS A 56 3.24 13.40 10.14
C LYS A 56 1.78 13.79 10.33
N GLY A 57 1.21 13.33 11.45
CA GLY A 57 -0.12 13.78 11.87
C GLY A 57 -0.14 15.25 12.26
N CYS A 58 -1.30 15.90 12.12
CA CYS A 58 -1.50 17.31 12.46
C CYS A 58 -2.18 17.52 13.83
N GLN A 59 -1.95 16.61 14.78
CA GLN A 59 -2.64 16.54 16.07
C GLN A 59 -2.54 17.83 16.90
N GLU A 60 -1.43 18.56 16.84
CA GLU A 60 -1.31 19.84 17.55
C GLU A 60 -2.26 20.91 17.01
N HIS A 61 -2.42 21.00 15.69
CA HIS A 61 -3.37 21.93 15.06
C HIS A 61 -4.81 21.54 15.39
N ILE A 62 -5.11 20.25 15.36
CA ILE A 62 -6.41 19.70 15.76
C ILE A 62 -6.70 20.06 17.22
N ARG A 63 -5.77 19.79 18.14
CA ARG A 63 -5.94 20.07 19.58
C ARG A 63 -6.15 21.55 19.84
N LYS A 64 -5.41 22.41 19.15
CA LYS A 64 -5.55 23.87 19.22
C LYS A 64 -6.95 24.31 18.75
N SER A 65 -7.43 23.78 17.63
CA SER A 65 -8.79 24.04 17.14
C SER A 65 -9.86 23.53 18.11
N MET A 66 -9.69 22.36 18.71
CA MET A 66 -10.64 21.79 19.68
C MET A 66 -10.69 22.57 20.99
N SER A 67 -9.58 23.17 21.41
CA SER A 67 -9.51 24.00 22.62
C SER A 67 -10.22 25.35 22.50
N SER A 68 -10.53 25.80 21.28
CA SER A 68 -11.27 27.04 21.03
C SER A 68 -12.20 26.88 19.82
N PRO A 69 -13.33 26.16 19.96
CA PRO A 69 -14.19 25.77 18.83
C PRO A 69 -14.81 26.94 18.07
N THR A 70 -14.98 28.10 18.72
CA THR A 70 -15.52 29.33 18.11
C THR A 70 -14.47 30.14 17.35
N ASN A 71 -13.19 29.76 17.42
CA ASN A 71 -12.11 30.45 16.73
C ASN A 71 -11.96 29.94 15.30
N GLU A 72 -12.55 30.68 14.37
CA GLU A 72 -12.48 30.45 12.92
C GLU A 72 -11.04 30.30 12.40
N SER A 73 -10.10 31.09 12.91
CA SER A 73 -8.71 31.02 12.47
C SER A 73 -8.07 29.69 12.83
N TYR A 74 -8.34 29.14 14.01
CA TYR A 74 -7.79 27.84 14.42
C TYR A 74 -8.45 26.68 13.67
N ARG A 75 -9.74 26.78 13.36
CA ARG A 75 -10.43 25.78 12.52
C ARG A 75 -9.83 25.74 11.11
N ARG A 76 -9.65 26.91 10.49
CA ARG A 76 -9.06 27.03 9.15
C ARG A 76 -7.61 26.55 9.11
N ASP A 77 -6.81 26.89 10.12
CA ASP A 77 -5.43 26.41 10.26
C ASP A 77 -5.39 24.88 10.36
N SER A 78 -6.20 24.28 11.24
CA SER A 78 -6.31 22.81 11.34
C SER A 78 -6.76 22.17 10.04
N LEU A 79 -7.73 22.75 9.34
CA LEU A 79 -8.18 22.21 8.06
C LEU A 79 -7.08 22.26 6.99
N SER A 80 -6.36 23.38 6.90
CA SER A 80 -5.29 23.55 5.90
C SER A 80 -4.15 22.52 6.04
N HIS A 81 -3.94 21.99 7.25
CA HIS A 81 -3.00 20.89 7.49
C HIS A 81 -3.63 19.52 7.30
N LEU A 82 -4.94 19.37 7.54
CA LEU A 82 -5.67 18.12 7.34
C LEU A 82 -5.84 17.75 5.87
N ILE A 83 -6.14 18.73 5.00
CA ILE A 83 -6.37 18.50 3.57
C ILE A 83 -5.23 17.70 2.91
N PRO A 84 -3.96 18.13 2.96
CA PRO A 84 -2.86 17.39 2.32
C PRO A 84 -2.67 15.99 2.92
N ASN A 85 -2.91 15.83 4.23
CA ASN A 85 -2.85 14.53 4.88
C ASN A 85 -3.96 13.58 4.40
N VAL A 86 -5.15 14.10 4.09
CA VAL A 86 -6.28 13.30 3.58
C VAL A 86 -6.11 12.98 2.10
N GLU A 87 -5.59 13.90 1.30
CA GLU A 87 -5.18 13.64 -0.08
C GLU A 87 -4.13 12.53 -0.14
N LEU A 88 -3.15 12.56 0.77
CA LEU A 88 -2.15 11.51 0.89
C LEU A 88 -2.75 10.14 1.30
N ILE A 89 -3.77 10.13 2.18
CA ILE A 89 -4.52 8.91 2.51
C ILE A 89 -5.26 8.39 1.28
N GLN A 90 -5.80 9.28 0.45
CA GLN A 90 -6.43 8.91 -0.81
C GLN A 90 -5.42 8.31 -1.81
N ASP A 91 -4.21 8.85 -1.90
CA ASP A 91 -3.11 8.25 -2.67
C ASP A 91 -2.84 6.81 -2.22
N PHE A 92 -2.78 6.56 -0.91
CA PHE A 92 -2.58 5.21 -0.36
C PHE A 92 -3.72 4.26 -0.70
N TYR A 93 -4.96 4.74 -0.65
CA TYR A 93 -6.14 3.97 -1.05
C TYR A 93 -6.08 3.58 -2.53
N ASN A 94 -5.72 4.52 -3.41
CA ASN A 94 -5.55 4.25 -4.84
C ASN A 94 -4.40 3.27 -5.10
N ALA A 95 -3.29 3.40 -4.37
CA ALA A 95 -2.17 2.48 -4.46
C ALA A 95 -2.58 1.04 -4.12
N ALA A 96 -3.45 0.84 -3.12
CA ALA A 96 -3.98 -0.48 -2.75
C ALA A 96 -4.80 -1.11 -3.89
N HIS A 97 -5.63 -0.32 -4.57
CA HIS A 97 -6.36 -0.79 -5.74
C HIS A 97 -5.42 -1.26 -6.86
N ASN A 98 -4.38 -0.46 -7.17
CA ASN A 98 -3.38 -0.80 -8.17
C ASN A 98 -2.61 -2.08 -7.81
N GLN A 99 -2.27 -2.30 -6.53
CA GLN A 99 -1.69 -3.58 -6.09
C GLN A 99 -2.64 -4.73 -6.40
N GLY A 100 -3.93 -4.60 -6.06
CA GLY A 100 -4.94 -5.64 -6.29
C GLY A 100 -5.01 -6.10 -7.74
N VAL A 101 -5.02 -5.15 -8.68
CA VAL A 101 -5.08 -5.41 -10.13
C VAL A 101 -3.82 -6.12 -10.62
N VAL A 102 -2.64 -5.53 -10.40
CA VAL A 102 -1.39 -6.09 -10.93
C VAL A 102 -1.06 -7.44 -10.27
N PHE A 103 -1.38 -7.59 -8.98
CA PHE A 103 -1.22 -8.86 -8.29
C PHE A 103 -2.06 -9.97 -8.93
N HIS A 104 -3.34 -9.69 -9.23
CA HIS A 104 -4.23 -10.64 -9.89
C HIS A 104 -3.74 -11.02 -11.29
N GLU A 105 -3.28 -10.06 -12.09
CA GLU A 105 -2.72 -10.30 -13.43
C GLU A 105 -1.47 -11.20 -13.36
N LEU A 106 -0.56 -10.92 -12.43
CA LEU A 106 0.64 -11.74 -12.19
C LEU A 106 0.26 -13.17 -11.83
N VAL A 107 -0.64 -13.35 -10.87
CA VAL A 107 -1.08 -14.69 -10.43
C VAL A 107 -1.76 -15.46 -11.57
N SER A 108 -2.60 -14.78 -12.36
CA SER A 108 -3.32 -15.36 -13.50
C SER A 108 -2.36 -15.82 -14.60
N MET A 109 -1.36 -15.00 -14.95
CA MET A 109 -0.34 -15.35 -15.95
C MET A 109 0.49 -16.56 -15.49
N LEU A 110 0.88 -16.58 -14.22
CA LEU A 110 1.68 -17.65 -13.63
C LEU A 110 0.89 -18.96 -13.48
N ALA A 111 -0.43 -18.87 -13.26
CA ALA A 111 -1.33 -20.02 -13.14
C ALA A 111 -1.43 -20.84 -14.43
N GLY A 112 -1.38 -20.19 -15.60
CA GLY A 112 -1.46 -20.86 -16.90
C GLY A 112 -0.16 -21.54 -17.35
N ARG A 113 1.00 -21.12 -16.84
CA ARG A 113 2.32 -21.50 -17.39
C ARG A 113 3.30 -22.09 -16.38
N GLY A 114 2.99 -22.03 -15.08
CA GLY A 114 3.79 -22.61 -13.99
C GLY A 114 5.03 -21.77 -13.60
N SER A 115 5.54 -21.98 -12.39
CA SER A 115 6.56 -21.10 -11.80
C SER A 115 7.93 -21.10 -12.44
N GLN A 116 8.32 -22.23 -13.03
CA GLN A 116 9.60 -22.37 -13.71
C GLN A 116 9.63 -21.67 -15.08
N ALA A 117 8.46 -21.31 -15.63
CA ALA A 117 8.38 -20.65 -16.93
C ALA A 117 8.77 -19.17 -16.85
N HIS A 118 8.48 -18.48 -15.74
CA HIS A 118 8.66 -17.03 -15.62
C HIS A 118 9.20 -16.59 -14.23
N PRO A 119 10.46 -16.87 -13.89
CA PRO A 119 11.08 -16.44 -12.63
C PRO A 119 11.00 -14.92 -12.38
N ALA A 120 11.13 -14.11 -13.44
CA ALA A 120 11.06 -12.65 -13.34
C ALA A 120 9.68 -12.15 -12.88
N LEU A 121 8.59 -12.78 -13.34
CA LEU A 121 7.23 -12.46 -12.89
C LEU A 121 7.00 -12.92 -11.44
N TYR A 122 7.55 -14.08 -11.06
CA TYR A 122 7.50 -14.53 -9.67
C TYR A 122 8.21 -13.56 -8.71
N LYS A 123 9.34 -12.99 -9.14
CA LYS A 123 10.02 -11.94 -8.37
C LYS A 123 9.15 -10.70 -8.20
N ARG A 124 8.50 -10.22 -9.27
CA ARG A 124 7.57 -9.08 -9.19
C ARG A 124 6.37 -9.37 -8.29
N LEU A 125 5.82 -10.59 -8.35
CA LEU A 125 4.75 -11.03 -7.46
C LEU A 125 5.17 -10.96 -5.99
N ALA A 126 6.39 -11.41 -5.67
CA ALA A 126 6.96 -11.28 -4.33
C ALA A 126 7.17 -9.81 -3.93
N ASP A 127 7.66 -8.96 -4.84
CA ASP A 127 7.86 -7.52 -4.57
C ASP A 127 6.56 -6.81 -4.19
N VAL A 128 5.44 -7.15 -4.84
CA VAL A 128 4.11 -6.64 -4.47
C VAL A 128 3.71 -7.07 -3.06
N LEU A 129 3.91 -8.35 -2.70
CA LEU A 129 3.59 -8.83 -1.34
C LEU A 129 4.44 -8.15 -0.27
N VAL A 130 5.74 -7.96 -0.55
CA VAL A 130 6.65 -7.26 0.36
C VAL A 130 6.16 -5.84 0.58
N PHE A 131 5.82 -5.12 -0.50
CA PHE A 131 5.22 -3.78 -0.38
C PHE A 131 3.97 -3.79 0.51
N CYS A 132 2.99 -4.67 0.25
CA CYS A 132 1.75 -4.72 1.03
C CYS A 132 2.04 -4.93 2.53
N LEU A 133 2.90 -5.89 2.86
CA LEU A 133 3.27 -6.19 4.25
C LEU A 133 4.01 -5.02 4.92
N THR A 134 4.96 -4.42 4.21
CA THR A 134 5.73 -3.28 4.74
C THR A 134 4.84 -2.07 4.96
N PHE A 135 3.98 -1.72 3.99
CA PHE A 135 3.04 -0.63 4.12
C PHE A 135 2.09 -0.85 5.31
N ASP A 136 1.47 -2.02 5.39
CA ASP A 136 0.51 -2.32 6.45
C ASP A 136 1.19 -2.30 7.84
N THR A 137 2.44 -2.75 7.94
CA THR A 137 3.24 -2.66 9.17
C THR A 137 3.51 -1.20 9.56
N LEU A 138 3.93 -0.35 8.61
CA LEU A 138 4.15 1.07 8.85
C LEU A 138 2.85 1.76 9.28
N LYS A 139 1.75 1.49 8.58
CA LYS A 139 0.40 1.99 8.91
C LYS A 139 -0.01 1.61 10.33
N ALA A 140 0.19 0.35 10.72
CA ALA A 140 -0.17 -0.14 12.06
C ALA A 140 0.57 0.60 13.18
N THR A 141 1.77 1.11 12.92
CA THR A 141 2.56 1.88 13.89
C THR A 141 2.21 3.38 13.93
N ASN A 142 1.39 3.89 13.00
CA ASN A 142 1.07 5.32 12.91
C ASN A 142 -0.44 5.59 13.07
N PRO A 143 -0.95 5.73 14.31
CA PRO A 143 -2.38 5.98 14.55
C PRO A 143 -2.86 7.34 14.03
N SER A 144 -1.94 8.26 13.74
CA SER A 144 -2.26 9.60 13.24
C SER A 144 -3.05 9.57 11.94
N ILE A 145 -2.78 8.59 11.06
CA ILE A 145 -3.45 8.41 9.78
C ILE A 145 -4.98 8.30 9.97
N GLN A 146 -5.41 7.46 10.91
CA GLN A 146 -6.82 7.25 11.18
C GLN A 146 -7.44 8.45 11.92
N ASN A 147 -6.68 9.07 12.84
CA ASN A 147 -7.15 10.23 13.59
C ASN A 147 -7.40 11.43 12.68
N ASP A 148 -6.43 11.77 11.83
CA ASP A 148 -6.52 12.91 10.91
C ASP A 148 -7.74 12.77 9.99
N LEU A 149 -7.95 11.59 9.37
CA LEU A 149 -9.15 11.35 8.57
C LEU A 149 -10.45 11.46 9.38
N SER A 150 -10.47 10.96 10.62
CA SER A 150 -11.64 11.07 11.50
C SER A 150 -11.99 12.52 11.83
N HIS A 151 -10.98 13.36 12.05
CA HIS A 151 -11.17 14.81 12.28
C HIS A 151 -11.65 15.53 11.03
N TYR A 152 -11.06 15.22 9.88
CA TYR A 152 -11.50 15.76 8.59
C TYR A 152 -12.97 15.41 8.31
N ARG A 153 -13.40 14.18 8.58
CA ARG A 153 -14.80 13.76 8.40
C ARG A 153 -15.78 14.54 9.26
N ARG A 154 -15.42 14.82 10.52
CA ARG A 154 -16.25 15.65 11.41
C ARG A 154 -16.38 17.07 10.87
N TYR A 155 -15.31 17.60 10.27
CA TYR A 155 -15.32 18.92 9.66
C TYR A 155 -16.28 18.99 8.47
N ILE A 156 -16.13 18.10 7.48
CA ILE A 156 -16.98 18.14 6.27
C ILE A 156 -18.46 17.88 6.58
N ALA A 157 -18.76 17.05 7.58
CA ALA A 157 -20.13 16.77 8.01
C ALA A 157 -20.82 17.99 8.64
N ALA A 158 -20.05 18.85 9.31
CA ALA A 158 -20.52 20.10 9.91
C ALA A 158 -20.63 21.26 8.90
N ASN A 159 -19.94 21.17 7.76
CA ASN A 159 -19.75 22.27 6.79
C ASN A 159 -20.16 21.86 5.36
N LYS A 160 -21.42 21.42 5.18
CA LYS A 160 -21.94 20.89 3.91
C LYS A 160 -21.96 21.87 2.74
N ASP A 161 -22.02 23.18 3.01
CA ASP A 161 -22.21 24.21 1.99
C ASP A 161 -20.91 24.69 1.31
N ASN A 162 -19.73 24.34 1.84
CA ASN A 162 -18.41 24.83 1.37
C ASN A 162 -17.47 23.69 0.93
N GLN A 163 -17.93 22.79 0.07
CA GLN A 163 -17.23 21.53 -0.26
C GLN A 163 -16.50 21.47 -1.63
N SER A 164 -16.45 22.54 -2.45
CA SER A 164 -15.97 22.40 -3.85
C SER A 164 -14.53 21.87 -3.99
N ASP A 165 -13.67 22.19 -3.02
CA ASP A 165 -12.23 21.87 -3.09
C ASP A 165 -11.82 20.78 -2.08
N LEU A 166 -12.80 20.07 -1.50
CA LEU A 166 -12.60 19.09 -0.44
C LEU A 166 -12.83 17.67 -0.97
N VAL A 167 -12.07 16.69 -0.45
CA VAL A 167 -12.34 15.26 -0.68
C VAL A 167 -13.81 14.97 -0.36
N PRO A 168 -14.60 14.46 -1.34
CA PRO A 168 -16.04 14.28 -1.17
C PRO A 168 -16.38 13.33 -0.02
N GLU A 169 -17.55 13.53 0.60
CA GLU A 169 -18.02 12.69 1.71
C GLU A 169 -18.05 11.19 1.35
N THR A 170 -18.42 10.85 0.12
CA THR A 170 -18.43 9.48 -0.41
C THR A 170 -17.02 8.87 -0.41
N MET A 171 -16.02 9.60 -0.89
CA MET A 171 -14.63 9.17 -0.86
C MET A 171 -14.13 9.04 0.58
N ALA A 172 -14.41 10.03 1.44
CA ALA A 172 -14.00 10.00 2.85
C ALA A 172 -14.56 8.79 3.61
N ASN A 173 -15.76 8.31 3.24
CA ASN A 173 -16.33 7.08 3.77
C ASN A 173 -15.54 5.83 3.32
N SER A 174 -15.18 5.73 2.04
CA SER A 174 -14.31 4.65 1.53
C SER A 174 -12.94 4.65 2.22
N LEU A 175 -12.33 5.84 2.37
CA LEU A 175 -11.07 5.99 3.09
C LEU A 175 -11.19 5.56 4.55
N SER A 176 -12.36 5.75 5.19
CA SER A 176 -12.57 5.32 6.58
C SER A 176 -12.49 3.81 6.73
N PHE A 177 -13.09 3.05 5.81
CA PHE A 177 -12.99 1.60 5.81
C PHE A 177 -11.55 1.14 5.56
N PHE A 178 -10.85 1.83 4.66
CA PHE A 178 -9.44 1.56 4.37
C PHE A 178 -8.54 1.76 5.59
N VAL A 179 -8.60 2.92 6.25
CA VAL A 179 -7.72 3.20 7.41
C VAL A 179 -8.16 2.47 8.67
N ALA A 180 -9.41 2.01 8.78
CA ALA A 180 -9.88 1.21 9.91
C ALA A 180 -9.37 -0.24 9.84
N ASP A 181 -9.04 -0.75 8.65
CA ASP A 181 -8.49 -2.09 8.49
C ASP A 181 -7.04 -2.15 9.01
N HIS A 182 -6.66 -3.27 9.62
CA HIS A 182 -5.29 -3.46 10.11
C HIS A 182 -4.31 -3.74 8.95
N MET A 183 -4.77 -4.43 7.91
CA MET A 183 -3.93 -4.84 6.77
C MET A 183 -4.60 -4.47 5.44
N PRO A 184 -4.83 -3.17 5.18
CA PRO A 184 -5.61 -2.74 4.02
C PRO A 184 -4.99 -3.11 2.67
N MET A 185 -3.66 -3.11 2.54
CA MET A 185 -3.00 -3.49 1.29
C MET A 185 -3.13 -4.98 1.03
N LEU A 186 -2.92 -5.83 2.05
CA LEU A 186 -3.16 -7.26 1.92
C LEU A 186 -4.62 -7.58 1.61
N LYS A 187 -5.56 -6.88 2.26
CA LYS A 187 -6.99 -7.09 2.00
C LYS A 187 -7.35 -6.79 0.55
N ALA A 188 -6.77 -5.75 -0.05
CA ALA A 188 -6.99 -5.40 -1.45
C ALA A 188 -6.59 -6.55 -2.39
N ILE A 189 -5.40 -7.14 -2.21
CA ILE A 189 -4.96 -8.27 -3.05
C ILE A 189 -5.71 -9.58 -2.74
N ILE A 190 -6.16 -9.80 -1.51
CA ILE A 190 -6.95 -10.98 -1.14
C ILE A 190 -8.33 -10.91 -1.79
N HIS A 191 -8.97 -9.73 -1.79
CA HIS A 191 -10.26 -9.54 -2.42
C HIS A 191 -10.21 -9.86 -3.92
N THR A 192 -9.18 -9.40 -4.64
CA THR A 192 -9.08 -9.68 -6.09
C THR A 192 -8.90 -11.16 -6.40
N LEU A 193 -8.21 -11.92 -5.54
CA LEU A 193 -8.13 -13.38 -5.67
C LEU A 193 -9.45 -14.09 -5.32
N HIS A 194 -10.20 -13.58 -4.35
CA HIS A 194 -11.46 -14.16 -3.93
C HIS A 194 -12.51 -14.04 -5.03
N ASP A 195 -12.61 -12.85 -5.64
CA ASP A 195 -13.61 -12.54 -6.66
C ASP A 195 -13.40 -13.34 -7.96
N ASP A 196 -12.15 -13.66 -8.30
CA ASP A 196 -11.80 -14.49 -9.46
C ASP A 196 -12.25 -15.96 -9.33
N ASN A 197 -12.35 -16.46 -8.09
CA ASN A 197 -12.73 -17.85 -7.76
C ASN A 197 -12.02 -18.96 -8.59
N ASN A 198 -10.85 -18.66 -9.15
CA ASN A 198 -10.12 -19.57 -10.01
C ASN A 198 -9.20 -20.49 -9.18
N PRO A 199 -9.35 -21.83 -9.24
CA PRO A 199 -8.50 -22.74 -8.47
C PRO A 199 -7.03 -22.69 -8.90
N HIS A 200 -6.74 -22.28 -10.13
CA HIS A 200 -5.36 -22.19 -10.63
C HIS A 200 -4.62 -20.98 -10.03
N THR A 201 -5.29 -19.86 -9.77
CA THR A 201 -4.67 -18.69 -9.14
C THR A 201 -4.28 -19.00 -7.68
N ARG A 202 -5.15 -19.71 -6.95
CA ARG A 202 -4.82 -20.22 -5.60
C ARG A 202 -3.59 -21.12 -5.60
N ARG A 203 -3.43 -21.98 -6.62
CA ARG A 203 -2.28 -22.86 -6.75
C ARG A 203 -0.97 -22.10 -6.97
N SER A 204 -0.98 -21.04 -7.79
CA SER A 204 0.21 -20.20 -8.02
C SER A 204 0.70 -19.51 -6.75
N VAL A 205 -0.23 -19.01 -5.93
CA VAL A 205 0.10 -18.42 -4.62
C VAL A 205 0.66 -19.47 -3.67
N ALA A 206 0.08 -20.67 -3.64
CA ALA A 206 0.61 -21.78 -2.84
C ALA A 206 2.02 -22.19 -3.29
N GLN A 207 2.32 -22.17 -4.59
CA GLN A 207 3.66 -22.41 -5.11
C GLN A 207 4.66 -21.36 -4.64
N LEU A 208 4.29 -20.07 -4.65
CA LEU A 208 5.12 -19.00 -4.10
C LEU A 208 5.42 -19.26 -2.62
N ALA A 209 4.39 -19.56 -1.82
CA ALA A 209 4.55 -19.85 -0.40
C ALA A 209 5.50 -21.04 -0.15
N ASN A 210 5.36 -22.12 -0.93
CA ASN A 210 6.25 -23.27 -0.83
C ASN A 210 7.69 -22.95 -1.18
N LEU A 211 7.93 -22.15 -2.24
CA LEU A 211 9.27 -21.70 -2.61
C LEU A 211 9.90 -20.87 -1.50
N THR A 212 9.16 -19.92 -0.92
CA THR A 212 9.67 -19.08 0.17
C THR A 212 9.94 -19.89 1.44
N CYS A 213 9.06 -20.82 1.80
CA CYS A 213 9.26 -21.70 2.96
C CYS A 213 10.49 -22.60 2.77
N THR A 214 10.66 -23.16 1.57
CA THR A 214 11.82 -24.00 1.25
C THR A 214 13.12 -23.21 1.32
N TYR A 215 13.12 -21.97 0.80
CA TYR A 215 14.28 -21.07 0.89
C TYR A 215 14.65 -20.76 2.34
N VAL A 216 13.68 -20.39 3.18
CA VAL A 216 13.93 -20.10 4.60
C VAL A 216 14.44 -21.33 5.36
N VAL A 217 13.89 -22.51 5.11
CA VAL A 217 14.32 -23.75 5.77
C VAL A 217 15.73 -24.15 5.34
N SER A 218 16.07 -24.02 4.06
CA SER A 218 17.40 -24.38 3.54
C SER A 218 18.52 -23.42 3.95
N HIS A 219 18.20 -22.17 4.27
CA HIS A 219 19.16 -21.13 4.66
C HIS A 219 19.11 -20.80 6.17
N ARG A 220 18.50 -21.68 6.97
CA ARG A 220 18.43 -21.57 8.44
C ARG A 220 19.62 -22.21 9.16
N TYR A 221 20.64 -22.67 8.43
CA TYR A 221 21.87 -23.27 8.96
C TYR A 221 23.10 -22.61 8.36
#